data_AF-A0A7S2MTH6-F1
#
_entry.id   AF-A0A7S2MTH6-F1
#
_cell.length_a   1.000
_cell.length_b   1.000
_cell.length_c   1.000
_cell.angle_alpha   90.00
_cell.angle_beta   90.00
_cell.angle_gamma   90.00
#
_symmetry.space_group_name_H-M   'P 1'
#
loop_
_entity.id
_entity.type
_entity.pdbx_description
1 polymer ?
#
loop_
_entity_poly.entity_id
_entity_poly.type
_entity_poly.pdbx_seq_one_letter_code
_entity_poly.pdbx_strand_id
1 'polypeptide(L)'
;YELLVMLSFYRFNPDYGEVGSNFQAEYTAAQTLERLLNKHVLKKAKKGALAAVKEEIAKDKEIQELFQKYDRQLRKEWKGVANGSGPMKVEGKEVLNMEMFCSDMGQGGKGDADKGSRRIVKELNITPTPAVKGMKMETYHSNLSLMDIKSAFLTAQNKDTSDDGVNSLLTVDFGEWVVCLALCGHIKYEEIEEMTLAQRVEGIFSNYIRGEAEEKWGSEHDVVTKAVVEPMMRFDT
;
A
#
# COMPACT_ATOMS: atom_id res chain seq x y z
N TYR A 1 -5.25 -6.45 -27.87
CA TYR A 1 -6.05 -5.24 -27.58
C TYR A 1 -7.45 -5.64 -27.12
N GLU A 2 -8.12 -6.58 -27.80
CA GLU A 2 -9.46 -7.10 -27.41
C GLU A 2 -9.53 -7.61 -25.98
N LEU A 3 -8.50 -8.33 -25.52
CA LEU A 3 -8.45 -8.88 -24.16
C LEU A 3 -8.46 -7.79 -23.07
N LEU A 4 -7.80 -6.65 -23.31
CA LEU A 4 -7.81 -5.51 -22.39
C LEU A 4 -9.17 -4.78 -22.41
N VAL A 5 -9.79 -4.67 -23.59
CA VAL A 5 -11.12 -4.07 -23.74
C VAL A 5 -12.15 -4.92 -22.99
N MET A 6 -12.18 -6.23 -23.20
CA MET A 6 -13.11 -7.11 -22.49
C MET A 6 -12.88 -7.09 -20.98
N LEU A 7 -11.63 -7.21 -20.54
CA LEU A 7 -11.29 -7.24 -19.12
C LEU A 7 -11.65 -5.91 -18.42
N SER A 8 -11.39 -4.77 -19.07
CA SER A 8 -11.81 -3.47 -18.54
C SER A 8 -13.33 -3.32 -18.48
N PHE A 9 -14.03 -3.76 -19.53
CA PHE A 9 -15.48 -3.64 -19.62
C PHE A 9 -16.18 -4.41 -18.50
N TYR A 10 -15.81 -5.66 -18.26
CA TYR A 10 -16.39 -6.47 -17.18
C TYR A 10 -15.94 -6.02 -15.79
N ARG A 11 -14.69 -5.55 -15.63
CA ARG A 11 -14.19 -5.06 -14.33
C ARG A 11 -14.98 -3.84 -13.82
N PHE A 12 -15.33 -2.93 -14.72
CA PHE A 12 -16.03 -1.69 -14.37
C PHE A 12 -17.54 -1.75 -14.60
N ASN A 13 -18.06 -2.87 -15.12
CA ASN A 13 -19.49 -3.16 -15.19
C ASN A 13 -19.74 -4.58 -14.64
N PRO A 14 -19.57 -4.80 -13.32
CA PRO A 14 -19.65 -6.15 -12.73
C PRO A 14 -21.02 -6.81 -12.93
N ASP A 15 -22.10 -6.01 -12.97
CA ASP A 15 -23.48 -6.49 -13.09
C ASP A 15 -23.91 -6.70 -14.56
N TYR A 16 -23.04 -6.40 -15.54
CA TYR A 16 -23.37 -6.51 -16.96
C TYR A 16 -23.53 -7.98 -17.37
N GLY A 17 -24.73 -8.34 -17.80
CA GLY A 17 -25.09 -9.71 -18.17
C GLY A 17 -25.78 -10.51 -17.06
N GLU A 18 -26.01 -9.91 -15.88
CA GLU A 18 -26.85 -10.50 -14.83
C GLU A 18 -28.35 -10.32 -15.12
N VAL A 19 -29.16 -11.22 -14.55
CA VAL A 19 -30.63 -11.21 -14.74
C VAL A 19 -31.22 -9.88 -14.27
N GLY A 20 -31.74 -9.10 -15.22
CA GLY A 20 -32.29 -7.76 -14.99
C GLY A 20 -31.40 -6.61 -15.50
N SER A 21 -30.13 -6.90 -15.79
CA SER A 21 -29.11 -5.92 -16.22
C SER A 21 -28.43 -6.31 -17.55
N ASN A 22 -29.03 -7.22 -18.33
CA ASN A 22 -28.45 -7.80 -19.56
C ASN A 22 -27.89 -6.80 -20.59
N PHE A 23 -28.36 -5.54 -20.58
CA PHE A 23 -27.93 -4.49 -21.52
C PHE A 23 -27.59 -3.16 -20.83
N GLN A 24 -27.46 -3.16 -19.49
CA GLN A 24 -27.16 -1.95 -18.73
C GLN A 24 -25.69 -1.96 -18.35
N ALA A 25 -24.88 -1.22 -19.12
CA ALA A 25 -23.51 -0.90 -18.75
C ALA A 25 -23.48 0.52 -18.18
N GLU A 26 -22.92 0.69 -16.99
CA GLU A 26 -22.65 1.99 -16.38
C GLU A 26 -21.60 2.78 -17.19
N TYR A 27 -20.62 2.08 -17.76
CA TYR A 27 -19.52 2.66 -18.55
C TYR A 27 -19.34 1.95 -19.88
N THR A 28 -19.12 2.72 -20.94
CA THR A 28 -18.83 2.20 -22.29
C THR A 28 -17.48 1.46 -22.35
N ALA A 29 -17.30 0.60 -23.35
CA ALA A 29 -16.02 -0.09 -23.60
C ALA A 29 -14.82 0.88 -23.73
N ALA A 30 -15.02 2.05 -24.33
CA ALA A 30 -13.98 3.07 -24.43
C ALA A 30 -13.64 3.70 -23.07
N GLN A 31 -14.66 4.08 -22.29
CA GLN A 31 -14.46 4.68 -20.95
C GLN A 31 -13.84 3.69 -19.97
N THR A 32 -14.26 2.43 -20.01
CA THR A 32 -13.69 1.38 -19.16
C THR A 32 -12.25 1.07 -19.54
N LEU A 33 -11.92 1.01 -20.83
CA LEU A 33 -10.54 0.86 -21.28
C LEU A 33 -9.67 2.05 -20.85
N GLU A 34 -10.14 3.28 -21.04
CA GLU A 34 -9.43 4.49 -20.60
C GLU A 34 -9.19 4.48 -19.08
N ARG A 35 -10.21 4.09 -18.30
CA ARG A 35 -10.10 3.92 -16.85
C ARG A 35 -9.10 2.81 -16.49
N LEU A 36 -9.12 1.66 -17.17
CA LEU A 36 -8.16 0.57 -16.93
C LEU A 36 -6.74 1.05 -17.24
N LEU A 37 -6.56 1.73 -18.37
CA LEU A 37 -5.26 2.25 -18.79
C LEU A 37 -4.75 3.27 -17.79
N ASN A 38 -5.53 4.31 -17.47
CA ASN A 38 -5.09 5.37 -16.57
C ASN A 38 -4.95 4.91 -15.11
N LYS A 39 -5.87 4.07 -14.61
CA LYS A 39 -5.85 3.60 -13.21
C LYS A 39 -4.89 2.44 -12.96
N HIS A 40 -4.69 1.54 -13.92
CA HIS A 40 -4.00 0.26 -13.64
C HIS A 40 -2.79 -0.02 -14.54
N VAL A 41 -2.77 0.42 -15.81
CA VAL A 41 -1.69 0.07 -16.76
C VAL A 41 -0.64 1.18 -16.86
N LEU A 42 -1.05 2.40 -17.16
CA LEU A 42 -0.18 3.56 -17.41
C LEU A 42 0.32 4.23 -16.13
N LYS A 43 -0.34 4.00 -14.99
CA LYS A 43 0.14 4.42 -13.68
C LYS A 43 1.58 3.92 -13.41
N LYS A 44 1.86 2.69 -13.85
CA LYS A 44 3.17 2.03 -13.75
C LYS A 44 4.20 2.48 -14.79
N ALA A 45 3.78 3.19 -15.84
CA ALA A 45 4.69 3.81 -16.79
C ALA A 45 5.34 5.09 -16.23
N LYS A 46 4.78 5.67 -15.16
CA LYS A 46 5.30 6.88 -14.49
C LYS A 46 6.25 6.53 -13.34
N LYS A 47 7.43 5.97 -13.64
CA LYS A 47 8.53 5.91 -12.64
C LYS A 47 8.84 7.29 -12.03
N GLY A 48 8.63 8.37 -12.79
CA GLY A 48 8.81 9.74 -12.31
C GLY A 48 7.84 10.21 -11.23
N ALA A 49 6.62 9.65 -11.15
CA ALA A 49 5.64 10.06 -10.14
C ALA A 49 6.04 9.56 -8.74
N LEU A 50 6.42 8.29 -8.63
CA LEU A 50 6.90 7.70 -7.38
C LEU A 50 8.21 8.35 -6.89
N ALA A 51 9.10 8.73 -7.80
CA ALA A 51 10.31 9.47 -7.45
C ALA A 51 9.98 10.86 -6.85
N ALA A 52 9.00 11.57 -7.41
CA ALA A 52 8.55 12.85 -6.86
C ALA A 52 7.94 12.67 -5.45
N VAL A 53 7.15 11.61 -5.24
CA VAL A 53 6.61 11.28 -3.91
C VAL A 53 7.72 10.92 -2.92
N LYS A 54 8.78 10.21 -3.36
CA LYS A 54 9.97 9.96 -2.51
C LYS A 54 10.63 11.27 -2.08
N GLU A 55 10.75 12.24 -2.97
CA GLU A 55 11.31 13.55 -2.63
C GLU A 55 10.40 14.35 -1.67
N GLU A 56 9.08 14.24 -1.84
CA GLU A 56 8.09 14.85 -0.94
C GLU A 56 8.17 14.25 0.46
N ILE A 57 8.20 12.91 0.56
CA ILE A 57 8.41 12.16 1.80
C ILE A 57 9.67 12.64 2.53
N ALA A 58 10.76 12.88 1.80
CA ALA A 58 12.03 13.32 2.40
C ALA A 58 11.99 14.76 2.96
N LYS A 59 11.09 15.62 2.47
CA LYS A 59 11.00 17.04 2.84
C LYS A 59 9.86 17.32 3.83
N ASP A 60 8.81 16.52 3.80
CA ASP A 60 7.62 16.73 4.62
C ASP A 60 7.88 16.50 6.11
N LYS A 61 7.64 17.53 6.92
CA LYS A 61 7.93 17.51 8.36
C LYS A 61 7.04 16.51 9.11
N GLU A 62 5.76 16.41 8.79
CA GLU A 62 4.84 15.48 9.45
C GLU A 62 5.27 14.04 9.21
N ILE A 63 5.73 13.74 7.99
CA ILE A 63 6.25 12.41 7.64
C ILE A 63 7.56 12.11 8.38
N GLN A 64 8.46 13.08 8.51
CA GLN A 64 9.68 12.91 9.31
C GLN A 64 9.38 12.66 10.80
N GLU A 65 8.36 13.31 11.35
CA GLU A 65 7.89 13.04 12.72
C GLU A 65 7.30 11.63 12.85
N LEU A 66 6.58 11.14 11.84
CA LEU A 66 6.12 9.75 11.79
C LEU A 66 7.29 8.76 11.78
N PHE A 67 8.35 9.02 11.01
CA PHE A 67 9.53 8.16 10.99
C PHE A 67 10.14 8.04 12.39
N GLN A 68 10.24 9.14 13.13
CA GLN A 68 10.73 9.14 14.51
C GLN A 68 9.79 8.40 15.47
N LYS A 69 8.48 8.66 15.37
CA LYS A 69 7.43 8.02 16.20
C LYS A 69 7.44 6.50 16.05
N TYR A 70 7.61 6.00 14.82
CA TYR A 70 7.53 4.57 14.50
C TYR A 70 8.90 3.86 14.46
N ASP A 71 10.04 4.58 14.50
CA ASP A 71 11.40 4.02 14.35
C ASP A 71 11.62 2.78 15.23
N ARG A 72 11.30 2.85 16.53
CA ARG A 72 11.50 1.72 17.44
C ARG A 72 10.69 0.49 17.04
N GLN A 73 9.44 0.67 16.64
CA GLN A 73 8.56 -0.43 16.23
C GLN A 73 9.01 -0.99 14.89
N LEU A 74 9.33 -0.13 13.93
CA LEU A 74 9.84 -0.52 12.61
C LEU A 74 11.18 -1.24 12.70
N ARG A 75 12.09 -0.86 13.60
CA ARG A 75 13.33 -1.60 13.86
C ARG A 75 13.06 -3.00 14.39
N LYS A 76 12.07 -3.15 15.27
CA LYS A 76 11.67 -4.47 15.76
C LYS A 76 11.16 -5.33 14.61
N GLU A 77 10.29 -4.77 13.77
CA GLU A 77 9.77 -5.50 12.60
C GLU A 77 10.87 -5.80 11.57
N TRP A 78 11.82 -4.88 11.35
CA TRP A 78 13.00 -5.08 10.50
C TRP A 78 13.80 -6.30 10.94
N LYS A 79 14.02 -6.50 12.24
CA LYS A 79 14.68 -7.70 12.76
C LYS A 79 13.86 -8.97 12.60
N GLY A 80 12.54 -8.84 12.45
CA GLY A 80 11.60 -9.94 12.31
C GLY A 80 11.18 -10.26 10.86
N VAL A 81 11.71 -9.54 9.87
CA VAL A 81 11.38 -9.78 8.45
C VAL A 81 11.70 -11.20 8.01
N ALA A 82 11.06 -11.65 6.93
CA ALA A 82 11.24 -12.98 6.36
C ALA A 82 10.98 -14.09 7.40
N ASN A 83 9.79 -14.03 8.02
CA ASN A 83 9.31 -14.99 9.01
C ASN A 83 10.26 -15.16 10.21
N GLY A 84 10.85 -14.06 10.68
CA GLY A 84 11.77 -14.06 11.82
C GLY A 84 13.22 -14.40 11.49
N SER A 85 13.56 -14.62 10.21
CA SER A 85 14.94 -14.83 9.78
C SER A 85 15.79 -13.55 9.87
N GLY A 86 15.12 -12.40 9.83
CA GLY A 86 15.77 -11.09 9.87
C GLY A 86 16.41 -10.71 8.52
N PRO A 87 17.00 -9.51 8.45
CA PRO A 87 17.69 -9.04 7.26
C PRO A 87 18.97 -9.85 7.02
N MET A 88 19.38 -9.96 5.76
CA MET A 88 20.67 -10.55 5.41
C MET A 88 21.81 -9.66 5.91
N LYS A 89 22.95 -10.28 6.20
CA LYS A 89 24.20 -9.54 6.47
C LYS A 89 25.14 -9.69 5.29
N VAL A 90 25.43 -8.59 4.62
CA VAL A 90 26.38 -8.53 3.50
C VAL A 90 27.43 -7.49 3.87
N GLU A 91 28.72 -7.88 3.86
CA GLU A 91 29.83 -6.99 4.24
C GLU A 91 29.61 -6.26 5.58
N GLY A 92 29.01 -6.95 6.56
CA GLY A 92 28.72 -6.42 7.89
C GLY A 92 27.49 -5.50 7.98
N LYS A 93 26.84 -5.18 6.87
CA LYS A 93 25.61 -4.37 6.81
C LYS A 93 24.37 -5.24 6.73
N GLU A 94 23.31 -4.81 7.40
CA GLU A 94 22.00 -5.48 7.31
C GLU A 94 21.20 -4.93 6.13
N VAL A 95 20.80 -5.82 5.24
CA VAL A 95 20.09 -5.49 4.01
C VAL A 95 18.99 -6.49 3.69
N LEU A 96 17.98 -6.03 2.94
CA LEU A 96 16.86 -6.84 2.48
C LEU A 96 16.86 -6.88 0.96
N ASN A 97 16.70 -8.06 0.36
CA ASN A 97 16.47 -8.18 -1.07
C ASN A 97 14.98 -8.08 -1.41
N MET A 98 14.69 -7.93 -2.70
CA MET A 98 13.32 -7.80 -3.22
C MET A 98 12.42 -8.97 -2.85
N GLU A 99 12.92 -10.20 -2.93
CA GLU A 99 12.13 -11.41 -2.71
C GLU A 99 11.71 -11.55 -1.25
N MET A 100 12.65 -11.30 -0.32
CA MET A 100 12.36 -11.27 1.11
C MET A 100 11.32 -10.20 1.44
N PHE A 101 11.44 -9.00 0.86
CA PHE A 101 10.47 -7.93 1.08
C PHE A 101 9.08 -8.28 0.50
N CYS A 102 9.03 -8.81 -0.73
CA CYS A 102 7.78 -9.22 -1.36
C CYS A 102 7.09 -10.33 -0.56
N SER A 103 7.84 -11.35 -0.10
CA SER A 103 7.32 -12.43 0.74
C SER A 103 6.73 -11.91 2.04
N ASP A 104 7.45 -11.04 2.75
CA ASP A 104 7.01 -10.48 4.02
C ASP A 104 5.73 -9.64 3.89
N MET A 105 5.63 -8.84 2.84
CA MET A 105 4.46 -8.00 2.55
C MET A 105 3.21 -8.81 2.13
N GLY A 106 3.38 -10.06 1.69
CA GLY A 106 2.26 -10.92 1.26
C GLY A 106 2.40 -11.62 -0.08
N GLN A 107 3.62 -11.85 -0.62
CA GLN A 107 3.76 -12.71 -1.80
C GLN A 107 3.31 -14.12 -1.42
N GLY A 108 2.19 -14.54 -2.03
CA GLY A 108 1.48 -15.77 -1.69
C GLY A 108 2.37 -16.98 -1.44
N GLY A 109 2.49 -17.35 -0.17
CA GLY A 109 2.74 -18.72 0.26
C GLY A 109 1.42 -19.44 0.51
N LYS A 110 1.46 -20.77 0.39
CA LYS A 110 0.45 -21.84 0.63
C LYS A 110 -0.96 -21.48 1.16
N GLY A 111 -1.66 -20.52 0.55
CA GLY A 111 -3.01 -20.13 0.96
C GLY A 111 -3.09 -19.65 2.42
N ASP A 112 -4.24 -19.82 3.07
CA ASP A 112 -4.50 -19.35 4.44
C ASP A 112 -3.55 -19.89 5.52
N ALA A 113 -2.65 -20.82 5.20
CA ALA A 113 -1.69 -21.42 6.12
C ALA A 113 -0.38 -20.62 6.27
N ASP A 114 -0.11 -19.62 5.43
CA ASP A 114 1.11 -18.81 5.53
C ASP A 114 0.99 -17.70 6.58
N LYS A 115 1.00 -18.12 7.85
CA LYS A 115 0.93 -17.27 9.05
C LYS A 115 2.11 -16.30 9.21
N GLY A 116 3.09 -16.37 8.32
CA GLY A 116 4.28 -15.51 8.32
C GLY A 116 4.12 -14.23 7.48
N SER A 117 3.18 -14.22 6.51
CA SER A 117 2.99 -13.08 5.62
C SER A 117 2.04 -12.04 6.23
N ARG A 118 2.33 -10.75 6.08
CA ARG A 118 1.51 -9.67 6.71
C ARG A 118 0.18 -9.39 5.99
N ARG A 119 -0.06 -10.03 4.83
CA ARG A 119 -1.25 -9.87 3.97
C ARG A 119 -1.61 -8.42 3.64
N ILE A 120 -0.61 -7.59 3.40
CA ILE A 120 -0.78 -6.16 3.07
C ILE A 120 -1.10 -5.99 1.58
N VAL A 121 -0.62 -6.92 0.74
CA VAL A 121 -0.96 -7.04 -0.68
C VAL A 121 -2.39 -7.56 -0.82
N LYS A 122 -3.34 -6.65 -1.02
CA LYS A 122 -4.75 -6.98 -1.23
C LYS A 122 -5.51 -5.79 -1.81
N GLU A 123 -6.57 -6.12 -2.52
CA GLU A 123 -7.59 -5.22 -3.03
C GLU A 123 -8.81 -5.30 -2.11
N LEU A 124 -9.33 -4.15 -1.68
CA LEU A 124 -10.42 -4.06 -0.72
C LEU A 124 -11.35 -2.90 -1.04
N ASN A 125 -12.64 -3.15 -0.85
CA ASN A 125 -13.67 -2.11 -0.75
C ASN A 125 -14.05 -1.98 0.73
N ILE A 126 -13.88 -0.78 1.28
CA ILE A 126 -14.02 -0.48 2.70
C ILE A 126 -15.16 0.51 2.86
N THR A 127 -16.21 0.09 3.56
CA THR A 127 -17.24 1.01 4.06
C THR A 127 -16.86 1.41 5.49
N PRO A 128 -16.46 2.66 5.74
CA PRO A 128 -16.03 3.13 7.05
C PRO A 128 -17.09 2.96 8.13
N THR A 129 -16.66 2.82 9.38
CA THR A 129 -17.60 2.85 10.51
C THR A 129 -18.06 4.29 10.78
N PRO A 130 -19.37 4.60 10.67
CA PRO A 130 -19.87 5.95 10.85
C PRO A 130 -19.73 6.43 12.30
N ALA A 131 -19.52 7.74 12.49
CA ALA A 131 -19.51 8.35 13.82
C ALA A 131 -20.88 8.29 14.51
N VAL A 132 -21.97 8.30 13.74
CA VAL A 132 -23.36 8.28 14.24
C VAL A 132 -24.10 7.06 13.69
N LYS A 133 -24.77 6.32 14.58
CA LYS A 133 -25.55 5.15 14.21
C LYS A 133 -26.64 5.52 13.19
N GLY A 134 -26.60 4.89 12.02
CA GLY A 134 -27.57 5.10 10.93
C GLY A 134 -27.09 6.01 9.80
N MET A 135 -25.92 6.66 9.93
CA MET A 135 -25.30 7.37 8.81
C MET A 135 -24.77 6.37 7.78
N LYS A 136 -25.13 6.58 6.50
CA LYS A 136 -24.61 5.79 5.39
C LYS A 136 -23.28 6.39 4.94
N MET A 137 -22.22 5.60 5.02
CA MET A 137 -20.90 5.97 4.50
C MET A 137 -20.74 5.50 3.05
N GLU A 138 -19.97 6.25 2.27
CA GLU A 138 -19.54 5.80 0.95
C GLU A 138 -18.49 4.67 1.10
N THR A 139 -18.35 3.86 0.06
CA THR A 139 -17.38 2.76 0.02
C THR A 139 -16.12 3.24 -0.69
N TYR A 140 -15.00 3.08 -0.01
CA TYR A 140 -13.68 3.47 -0.50
C TYR A 140 -12.90 2.27 -1.00
N HIS A 141 -12.20 2.45 -2.12
CA HIS A 141 -11.36 1.41 -2.70
C HIS A 141 -9.89 1.63 -2.31
N SER A 142 -9.23 0.54 -1.90
CA SER A 142 -7.80 0.52 -1.56
C SER A 142 -7.15 -0.72 -2.13
N ASN A 143 -5.98 -0.56 -2.76
CA ASN A 143 -5.30 -1.66 -3.41
C ASN A 143 -3.78 -1.51 -3.37
N LEU A 144 -3.08 -2.61 -3.05
CA LEU A 144 -1.63 -2.71 -3.21
C LEU A 144 -1.29 -4.05 -3.86
N SER A 145 -0.61 -4.02 -5.01
CA SER A 145 -0.16 -5.22 -5.72
C SER A 145 1.33 -5.49 -5.52
N LEU A 146 1.77 -6.73 -5.77
CA LEU A 146 3.19 -7.10 -5.75
C LEU A 146 4.03 -6.28 -6.72
N MET A 147 3.47 -5.90 -7.87
CA MET A 147 4.17 -5.05 -8.82
C MET A 147 4.42 -3.64 -8.25
N ASP A 148 3.50 -3.14 -7.43
CA ASP A 148 3.62 -1.83 -6.79
C ASP A 148 4.74 -1.85 -5.76
N ILE A 149 4.82 -2.91 -4.96
CA ILE A 149 5.90 -3.16 -4.00
C ILE A 149 7.26 -3.19 -4.70
N LYS A 150 7.36 -3.94 -5.81
CA LYS A 150 8.61 -4.00 -6.59
C LYS A 150 9.00 -2.64 -7.15
N SER A 151 8.03 -1.85 -7.60
CA SER A 151 8.28 -0.49 -8.08
C SER A 151 8.73 0.44 -6.94
N ALA A 152 8.11 0.34 -5.78
CA ALA A 152 8.48 1.11 -4.59
C ALA A 152 9.90 0.76 -4.11
N PHE A 153 10.25 -0.52 -4.10
CA PHE A 153 11.59 -1.00 -3.72
C PHE A 153 12.67 -0.42 -4.61
N LEU A 154 12.50 -0.50 -5.94
CA LEU A 154 13.45 0.09 -6.90
C LEU A 154 13.55 1.62 -6.78
N THR A 155 12.47 2.28 -6.38
CA THR A 155 12.44 3.74 -6.21
C THR A 155 13.11 4.16 -4.89
N ALA A 156 12.93 3.36 -3.85
CA ALA A 156 13.44 3.63 -2.51
C ALA A 156 14.97 3.53 -2.43
N GLN A 157 15.58 2.68 -3.25
CA GLN A 157 17.03 2.57 -3.38
C GLN A 157 17.67 3.93 -3.70
N ASN A 158 18.75 4.24 -3.00
CA ASN A 158 19.60 5.37 -3.32
C ASN A 158 20.61 4.98 -4.40
N LYS A 159 21.25 5.98 -5.00
CA LYS A 159 22.32 5.72 -5.95
C LYS A 159 23.46 5.03 -5.20
N ASP A 160 23.93 3.92 -5.77
CA ASP A 160 25.12 3.26 -5.28
C ASP A 160 26.32 4.18 -5.48
N THR A 161 26.84 4.69 -4.37
CA THR A 161 27.98 5.63 -4.36
C THR A 161 29.14 5.07 -3.55
N SER A 162 28.99 3.86 -3.02
CA SER A 162 29.97 3.18 -2.19
C SER A 162 30.69 2.07 -2.96
N ASP A 163 31.98 1.89 -2.66
CA ASP A 163 32.77 0.73 -3.08
C ASP A 163 32.86 -0.26 -1.90
N ASP A 164 31.69 -0.70 -1.42
CA ASP A 164 31.56 -1.51 -0.20
C ASP A 164 31.14 -2.95 -0.48
N GLY A 165 31.09 -3.35 -1.76
CA GLY A 165 30.73 -4.70 -2.20
C GLY A 165 29.25 -5.05 -2.00
N VAL A 166 28.43 -4.16 -1.45
CA VAL A 166 26.98 -4.34 -1.33
C VAL A 166 26.34 -3.89 -2.63
N ASN A 167 25.56 -4.78 -3.27
CA ASN A 167 24.84 -4.41 -4.47
C ASN A 167 23.59 -3.59 -4.10
N SER A 168 23.74 -2.26 -4.02
CA SER A 168 22.66 -1.33 -3.67
C SER A 168 21.54 -1.29 -4.71
N LEU A 169 21.75 -1.86 -5.90
CA LEU A 169 20.71 -2.01 -6.93
C LEU A 169 19.82 -3.23 -6.69
N LEU A 170 20.22 -4.18 -5.84
CA LEU A 170 19.47 -5.42 -5.57
C LEU A 170 18.95 -5.51 -4.14
N THR A 171 19.39 -4.61 -3.27
CA THR A 171 19.08 -4.62 -1.85
C THR A 171 18.62 -3.25 -1.38
N VAL A 172 18.00 -3.21 -0.19
CA VAL A 172 17.70 -1.98 0.56
C VAL A 172 18.19 -2.13 1.98
N ASP A 173 18.71 -1.04 2.56
CA ASP A 173 18.99 -0.97 3.99
C ASP A 173 17.72 -0.63 4.80
N PHE A 174 17.86 -0.48 6.13
CA PHE A 174 16.72 -0.13 6.99
C PHE A 174 16.06 1.21 6.60
N GLY A 175 16.84 2.24 6.31
CA GLY A 175 16.30 3.57 5.98
C GLY A 175 15.58 3.56 4.65
N GLU A 176 16.17 2.93 3.64
CA GLU A 176 15.56 2.71 2.33
C GLU A 176 14.31 1.85 2.43
N TRP A 177 14.31 0.83 3.28
CA TRP A 177 13.14 0.00 3.54
C TRP A 177 11.99 0.78 4.18
N VAL A 178 12.26 1.67 5.14
CA VAL A 178 11.22 2.56 5.73
C VAL A 178 10.62 3.47 4.65
N VAL A 179 11.45 4.04 3.78
CA VAL A 179 10.98 4.85 2.63
C VAL A 179 10.16 4.00 1.66
N CYS A 180 10.58 2.76 1.40
CA CYS A 180 9.85 1.81 0.57
C CYS A 180 8.46 1.53 1.11
N LEU A 181 8.34 1.30 2.43
CA LEU A 181 7.04 1.16 3.10
C LEU A 181 6.18 2.42 2.92
N ALA A 182 6.74 3.61 3.13
CA ALA A 182 6.02 4.87 2.96
C ALA A 182 5.47 5.05 1.52
N LEU A 183 6.27 4.70 0.50
CA LEU A 183 5.82 4.69 -0.90
C LEU A 183 4.70 3.67 -1.14
N CYS A 184 4.77 2.48 -0.52
CA CYS A 184 3.68 1.51 -0.57
C CYS A 184 2.40 2.06 0.05
N GLY A 185 2.48 2.86 1.11
CA GLY A 185 1.33 3.53 1.71
C GLY A 185 0.68 4.54 0.78
N HIS A 186 1.49 5.37 0.11
CA HIS A 186 1.00 6.27 -0.93
C HIS A 186 0.18 5.50 -1.97
N ILE A 187 0.77 4.45 -2.58
CA ILE A 187 0.09 3.65 -3.62
C ILE A 187 -1.17 2.98 -3.08
N LYS A 188 -1.13 2.39 -1.88
CA LYS A 188 -2.25 1.65 -1.31
C LYS A 188 -3.51 2.49 -1.10
N TYR A 189 -3.32 3.75 -0.72
CA TYR A 189 -4.38 4.67 -0.32
C TYR A 189 -4.54 5.86 -1.28
N GLU A 190 -3.92 5.84 -2.46
CA GLU A 190 -3.95 7.00 -3.37
C GLU A 190 -5.33 7.30 -3.98
N GLU A 191 -6.22 6.32 -4.01
CA GLU A 191 -7.59 6.48 -4.49
C GLU A 191 -8.53 7.11 -3.45
N ILE A 192 -8.06 7.32 -2.21
CA ILE A 192 -8.81 7.97 -1.14
C ILE A 192 -8.34 9.43 -1.07
N GLU A 193 -9.13 10.32 -1.65
CA GLU A 193 -8.75 11.73 -1.88
C GLU A 193 -8.66 12.53 -0.57
N GLU A 194 -9.41 12.12 0.45
CA GLU A 194 -9.43 12.74 1.79
C GLU A 194 -8.16 12.45 2.60
N MET A 195 -7.38 11.45 2.20
CA MET A 195 -6.13 11.09 2.88
C MET A 195 -4.96 11.95 2.39
N THR A 196 -4.38 12.71 3.31
CA THR A 196 -3.07 13.36 3.13
C THR A 196 -1.96 12.32 2.96
N LEU A 197 -0.83 12.72 2.35
CA LEU A 197 0.32 11.82 2.19
C LEU A 197 0.80 11.28 3.55
N ALA A 198 0.85 12.11 4.59
CA ALA A 198 1.23 11.70 5.94
C ALA A 198 0.28 10.63 6.52
N GLN A 199 -1.05 10.78 6.35
CA GLN A 199 -2.01 9.76 6.77
C GLN A 199 -1.84 8.44 6.02
N ARG A 200 -1.51 8.48 4.72
CA ARG A 200 -1.23 7.27 3.92
C ARG A 200 0.03 6.54 4.42
N VAL A 201 1.07 7.29 4.79
CA VAL A 201 2.30 6.76 5.38
C VAL A 201 2.07 6.20 6.80
N GLU A 202 1.34 6.91 7.66
CA GLU A 202 0.98 6.38 8.98
C GLU A 202 0.14 5.10 8.85
N GLY A 203 -0.78 5.08 7.88
CA GLY A 203 -1.64 3.95 7.59
C GLY A 203 -0.86 2.67 7.28
N ILE A 204 0.10 2.74 6.35
CA ILE A 204 0.89 1.56 5.97
C ILE A 204 1.83 1.09 7.07
N PHE A 205 2.42 2.00 7.86
CA PHE A 205 3.21 1.59 9.02
C PHE A 205 2.36 0.84 10.04
N SER A 206 1.13 1.31 10.26
CA SER A 206 0.19 0.69 11.18
C SER A 206 -0.29 -0.66 10.66
N ASN A 207 -0.59 -0.78 9.36
CA ASN A 207 -0.88 -2.07 8.73
C ASN A 207 0.29 -3.05 8.90
N TYR A 208 1.50 -2.56 8.66
CA TYR A 208 2.72 -3.36 8.71
C TYR A 208 2.98 -3.87 10.14
N ILE A 209 2.98 -3.00 11.13
CA ILE A 209 3.27 -3.34 12.54
C ILE A 209 2.18 -4.20 13.17
N ARG A 210 0.91 -3.97 12.79
CA ARG A 210 -0.21 -4.80 13.23
C ARG A 210 -0.05 -6.24 12.72
N GLY A 211 0.28 -6.41 11.45
CA GLY A 211 0.20 -7.70 10.77
C GLY A 211 -1.26 -8.19 10.71
N GLU A 212 -1.49 -9.45 11.09
CA GLU A 212 -2.83 -10.08 11.10
C GLU A 212 -3.61 -9.88 12.42
N ALA A 213 -3.03 -9.24 13.44
CA ALA A 213 -3.65 -9.10 14.76
C ALA A 213 -4.92 -8.23 14.71
N GLU A 214 -6.11 -8.81 14.91
CA GLU A 214 -7.40 -8.11 14.86
C GLU A 214 -7.60 -7.12 16.02
N GLU A 215 -6.98 -7.36 17.17
CA GLU A 215 -7.13 -6.54 18.38
C GLU A 215 -6.29 -5.26 18.37
N LYS A 216 -5.34 -5.13 17.44
CA LYS A 216 -4.48 -3.95 17.32
C LYS A 216 -5.06 -2.99 16.29
N TRP A 217 -5.09 -1.70 16.63
CA TRP A 217 -5.39 -0.65 15.67
C TRP A 217 -4.42 -0.69 14.49
N GLY A 218 -4.95 -0.46 13.29
CA GLY A 218 -4.17 -0.36 12.07
C GLY A 218 -4.57 -1.39 11.02
N SER A 219 -5.79 -1.91 11.04
CA SER A 219 -6.35 -2.55 9.85
C SER A 219 -6.60 -1.49 8.77
N GLU A 220 -6.69 -1.88 7.49
CA GLU A 220 -7.06 -0.95 6.43
C GLU A 220 -8.40 -0.26 6.72
N HIS A 221 -9.34 -1.00 7.31
CA HIS A 221 -10.63 -0.44 7.72
C HIS A 221 -10.46 0.66 8.78
N ASP A 222 -9.62 0.46 9.80
CA ASP A 222 -9.36 1.49 10.82
C ASP A 222 -8.68 2.72 10.25
N VAL A 223 -7.71 2.51 9.35
CA VAL A 223 -6.94 3.58 8.71
C VAL A 223 -7.86 4.46 7.86
N VAL A 224 -8.69 3.84 7.02
CA VAL A 224 -9.65 4.58 6.19
C VAL A 224 -10.69 5.27 7.06
N THR A 225 -11.25 4.57 8.05
CA THR A 225 -12.24 5.15 8.97
C THR A 225 -11.69 6.38 9.68
N LYS A 226 -10.46 6.31 10.22
CA LYS A 226 -9.81 7.45 10.89
C LYS A 226 -9.64 8.65 9.95
N ALA A 227 -9.40 8.41 8.66
CA ALA A 227 -9.15 9.47 7.70
C ALA A 227 -10.41 10.17 7.23
N VAL A 228 -11.49 9.42 6.98
CA VAL A 228 -12.69 9.95 6.31
C VAL A 228 -13.84 10.27 7.28
N VAL A 229 -13.77 9.80 8.52
CA VAL A 229 -14.81 10.05 9.52
C VAL A 229 -14.35 11.18 10.44
N GLU A 230 -15.06 12.32 10.38
CA GLU A 230 -14.81 13.43 11.29
C GLU A 230 -14.96 12.99 12.76
N PRO A 231 -14.01 13.36 13.65
CA PRO A 231 -14.13 13.07 15.06
C PRO A 231 -15.38 13.73 15.64
N MET A 232 -16.23 12.95 16.31
CA MET A 232 -17.42 13.47 16.98
C MET A 232 -17.01 14.49 18.06
N MET A 233 -17.39 15.76 17.90
CA MET A 233 -17.27 16.73 18.99
C MET A 233 -18.17 16.28 20.14
N ARG A 234 -17.56 15.83 21.25
CA ARG A 234 -18.29 15.63 22.50
C ARG A 234 -18.62 17.01 23.05
N PHE A 235 -19.88 17.38 22.97
CA PHE A 235 -20.43 18.43 23.82
C PHE A 235 -20.66 17.80 25.19
N ASP A 236 -19.73 18.02 26.12
CA ASP A 236 -19.98 17.71 27.53
C ASP A 236 -21.06 18.70 28.02
N THR A 237 -22.27 18.19 28.24
CA THR A 237 -23.37 18.87 28.97
C THR A 237 -23.30 18.58 30.45
#